data_AF-A0A1H5YAX3-F1
#
_entry.id   AF-A0A1H5YAX3-F1
#
_cell.length_a   1.000
_cell.length_b   1.000
_cell.length_c   1.000
_cell.angle_alpha   90.00
_cell.angle_beta   90.00
_cell.angle_gamma   90.00
#
_symmetry.space_group_name_H-M   'P 1'
#
loop_
_entity.id
_entity.type
_entity.pdbx_description
1 polymer ?
#
loop_
_entity_poly.entity_id
_entity_poly.type
_entity_poly.pdbx_seq_one_letter_code
_entity_poly.pdbx_strand_id
1 'polypeptide(L)'
;MASTWQGPLVRRLAGNWVLDGGAVPRGLPQPTVDLLVMPDGACRLAGPETRGRQGTLPEGGPLVGVRLRPGTVTGLFGVAADEVPLAGAPIEVGHLGGSVTERLAGALALVRTRAGRCRVDERMPVVLAAMHARPGAPACRPGRVVRAATTAAFGVAIGLRPKSYVRVVRLHHALAAAHAAPAKGERPDWAASRFPLHPESRPPASRLRRRGAGEFDGVCELGGGPVQPAFDRCAALIGVVVDHRAEPADRADRLRGELRRAQVNGYPSLILQLNSEVDTVVAS
;
A
#
# COMPACT_ATOMS: atom_id res chain seq x y z
N MET A 1 -2.27 -18.06 10.23
CA MET A 1 -2.61 -19.17 9.31
C MET A 1 -2.83 -18.59 7.92
N ALA A 2 -2.08 -19.03 6.90
CA ALA A 2 -2.32 -18.61 5.52
C ALA A 2 -3.50 -19.40 4.94
N SER A 3 -4.66 -18.77 4.82
CA SER A 3 -5.85 -19.41 4.24
C SER A 3 -5.70 -19.50 2.71
N THR A 4 -5.71 -20.71 2.15
CA THR A 4 -5.78 -20.92 0.70
C THR A 4 -7.19 -20.60 0.22
N TRP A 5 -7.38 -19.37 -0.29
CA TRP A 5 -8.64 -18.96 -0.91
C TRP A 5 -8.86 -19.73 -2.22
N GLN A 6 -10.08 -20.18 -2.47
CA GLN A 6 -10.48 -20.78 -3.75
C GLN A 6 -11.51 -19.89 -4.47
N GLY A 7 -11.52 -19.99 -5.80
CA GLY A 7 -12.56 -19.40 -6.64
C GLY A 7 -12.58 -17.85 -6.67
N PRO A 8 -13.78 -17.23 -6.73
CA PRO A 8 -13.95 -15.79 -6.93
C PRO A 8 -13.30 -14.89 -5.87
N LEU A 9 -12.97 -15.42 -4.70
CA LEU A 9 -12.33 -14.69 -3.61
C LEU A 9 -10.87 -14.35 -3.87
N VAL A 10 -10.13 -15.20 -4.59
CA VAL A 10 -8.69 -14.99 -4.87
C VAL A 10 -8.45 -13.65 -5.57
N ARG A 11 -9.39 -13.26 -6.43
CA ARG A 11 -9.35 -12.00 -7.18
C ARG A 11 -9.77 -10.77 -6.37
N ARG A 12 -10.28 -10.95 -5.16
CA ARG A 12 -10.87 -9.90 -4.31
C ARG A 12 -10.15 -9.70 -2.99
N LEU A 13 -9.48 -10.73 -2.49
CA LEU A 13 -8.80 -10.71 -1.21
C LEU A 13 -7.28 -10.74 -1.39
N ALA A 14 -6.59 -9.91 -0.63
CA ALA A 14 -5.14 -9.96 -0.49
C ALA A 14 -4.71 -10.73 0.76
N GLY A 15 -5.60 -10.90 1.74
CA GLY A 15 -5.31 -11.64 2.97
C GLY A 15 -6.41 -11.51 4.02
N ASN A 16 -6.16 -12.13 5.17
CA ASN A 16 -6.90 -11.91 6.40
C ASN A 16 -5.91 -11.77 7.56
N TRP A 17 -6.36 -11.18 8.65
CA TRP A 17 -5.56 -11.01 9.86
C TRP A 17 -6.46 -10.93 11.10
N VAL A 18 -5.88 -11.21 12.25
CA VAL A 18 -6.51 -11.07 13.57
C VAL A 18 -5.56 -10.26 14.43
N LEU A 19 -6.10 -9.29 15.16
CA LEU A 19 -5.37 -8.54 16.18
C LEU A 19 -6.02 -8.75 17.53
N ASP A 20 -5.26 -9.34 18.45
CA ASP A 20 -5.71 -9.68 19.79
C ASP A 20 -5.33 -8.55 20.78
N GLY A 21 -6.23 -7.57 20.97
CA GLY A 21 -6.13 -6.54 22.01
C GLY A 21 -4.91 -5.60 21.94
N GLY A 22 -4.93 -4.56 22.78
CA GLY A 22 -3.82 -3.62 22.93
C GLY A 22 -3.68 -2.56 21.83
N ALA A 23 -2.45 -2.08 21.64
CA ALA A 23 -2.14 -1.07 20.63
C ALA A 23 -2.19 -1.70 19.23
N VAL A 24 -2.85 -1.02 18.29
CA VAL A 24 -2.80 -1.38 16.86
C VAL A 24 -1.33 -1.31 16.43
N PRO A 25 -0.72 -2.42 15.97
CA PRO A 25 0.67 -2.40 15.54
C PRO A 25 0.86 -1.35 14.46
N ARG A 26 1.99 -0.63 14.50
CA ARG A 26 2.35 0.32 13.45
C ARG A 26 2.56 -0.45 12.15
N GLY A 27 1.51 -0.50 11.34
CA GLY A 27 1.53 -1.14 10.03
C GLY A 27 2.17 -0.24 8.98
N LEU A 28 2.81 -0.84 7.99
CA LEU A 28 3.21 -0.12 6.78
C LEU A 28 1.96 0.44 6.10
N PRO A 29 2.05 1.60 5.43
CA PRO A 29 0.99 2.07 4.56
C PRO A 29 0.55 0.96 3.59
N GLN A 30 -0.75 0.68 3.53
CA GLN A 30 -1.33 -0.34 2.66
C GLN A 30 -2.22 0.34 1.61
N PRO A 31 -2.09 0.01 0.31
CA PRO A 31 -2.91 0.60 -0.73
C PRO A 31 -4.26 -0.12 -0.88
N THR A 32 -4.79 -0.63 0.23
CA THR A 32 -5.93 -1.53 0.30
C THR A 32 -6.91 -1.06 1.36
N VAL A 33 -8.19 -1.32 1.13
CA VAL A 33 -9.23 -1.22 2.15
C VAL A 33 -9.33 -2.56 2.87
N ASP A 34 -9.42 -2.52 4.19
CA ASP A 34 -9.71 -3.67 5.03
C ASP A 34 -11.20 -3.62 5.45
N LEU A 35 -11.87 -4.76 5.33
CA LEU A 35 -13.13 -5.02 6.02
C LEU A 35 -12.79 -5.50 7.43
N LEU A 36 -13.22 -4.73 8.42
CA LEU A 36 -13.01 -5.02 9.83
C LEU A 36 -14.30 -5.59 10.43
N VAL A 37 -14.17 -6.63 11.24
CA VAL A 37 -15.23 -7.09 12.14
C VAL A 37 -14.75 -6.85 13.57
N MET A 38 -15.44 -5.92 14.21
CA MET A 38 -15.18 -5.47 15.57
C MET A 38 -15.53 -6.56 16.60
N PRO A 39 -15.08 -6.45 17.86
CA PRO A 39 -15.38 -7.46 18.88
C PRO A 39 -16.89 -7.58 19.19
N ASP A 40 -17.61 -6.47 19.07
CA ASP A 40 -19.06 -6.37 19.14
C ASP A 40 -19.75 -6.76 17.82
N GLY A 41 -19.08 -7.49 16.92
CA GLY A 41 -19.59 -7.96 15.65
C GLY A 41 -19.95 -6.88 14.62
N ALA A 42 -19.80 -5.60 14.93
CA ALA A 42 -20.03 -4.52 13.98
C ALA A 42 -19.00 -4.56 12.84
N CYS A 43 -19.42 -4.21 11.62
CA CYS A 43 -18.53 -4.21 10.46
C CYS A 43 -18.15 -2.79 10.06
N ARG A 44 -16.86 -2.60 9.70
CA ARG A 44 -16.34 -1.30 9.24
C ARG A 44 -15.42 -1.48 8.05
N LEU A 45 -15.36 -0.47 7.17
CA LEU A 45 -14.35 -0.36 6.12
C LEU A 45 -13.29 0.63 6.54
N ALA A 46 -12.00 0.31 6.38
CA ALA A 46 -10.93 1.23 6.74
C ALA A 46 -9.74 1.14 5.78
N GLY A 47 -9.11 2.29 5.51
CA GLY A 47 -8.06 2.44 4.50
C GLY A 47 -8.62 3.03 3.20
N PRO A 48 -7.83 3.18 2.11
CA PRO A 48 -6.42 2.85 2.00
C PRO A 48 -5.54 3.79 2.83
N GLU A 49 -4.34 3.33 3.15
CA GLU A 49 -3.47 3.99 4.10
C GLU A 49 -2.26 4.59 3.39
N THR A 50 -2.03 5.90 3.55
CA THR A 50 -0.74 6.55 3.26
C THR A 50 0.12 6.74 4.50
N ARG A 51 -0.45 6.45 5.68
CA ARG A 51 0.16 6.51 7.00
C ARG A 51 -0.33 5.29 7.75
N GLY A 52 0.56 4.61 8.47
CA GLY A 52 0.17 3.44 9.26
C GLY A 52 -0.92 3.80 10.26
N ARG A 53 -1.93 2.95 10.38
CA ARG A 53 -2.94 3.07 11.42
C ARG A 53 -2.30 3.00 12.81
N GLN A 54 -2.79 3.86 13.70
CA GLN A 54 -2.38 3.91 15.10
C GLN A 54 -3.63 4.06 15.96
N GLY A 55 -3.57 3.58 17.20
CA GLY A 55 -4.65 3.66 18.17
C GLY A 55 -4.67 2.46 19.08
N THR A 56 -5.63 2.45 19.99
CA THR A 56 -5.97 1.30 20.82
C THR A 56 -7.10 0.52 20.16
N LEU A 57 -7.03 -0.80 20.26
CA LEU A 57 -8.16 -1.64 19.88
C LEU A 57 -9.31 -1.43 20.87
N PRO A 58 -10.57 -1.56 20.42
CA PRO A 58 -11.71 -1.54 21.32
C PRO A 58 -11.59 -2.67 22.34
N GLU A 59 -12.09 -2.41 23.54
CA GLU A 59 -12.31 -3.46 24.52
C GLU A 59 -13.34 -4.49 24.01
N GLY A 60 -13.31 -5.70 24.56
CA GLY A 60 -14.28 -6.75 24.22
C GLY A 60 -13.76 -7.86 23.31
N GLY A 61 -12.47 -7.85 22.95
CA GLY A 61 -11.79 -9.00 22.35
C GLY A 61 -11.12 -8.69 21.01
N PRO A 62 -10.87 -9.73 20.19
CA PRO A 62 -10.00 -9.60 19.03
C PRO A 62 -10.69 -8.99 17.81
N LEU A 63 -9.97 -8.12 17.12
CA LEU A 63 -10.37 -7.50 15.86
C LEU A 63 -10.04 -8.45 14.70
N VAL A 64 -11.01 -8.72 13.84
CA VAL A 64 -10.81 -9.52 12.62
C VAL A 64 -10.76 -8.61 11.41
N GLY A 65 -9.75 -8.80 10.56
CA GLY A 65 -9.60 -8.04 9.32
C GLY A 65 -9.56 -8.93 8.08
N VAL A 66 -10.29 -8.53 7.05
CA VAL A 66 -10.23 -9.11 5.71
C VAL A 66 -9.71 -8.04 4.76
N ARG A 67 -8.52 -8.26 4.20
CA ARG A 67 -7.88 -7.30 3.30
C ARG A 67 -8.40 -7.47 1.89
N LEU A 68 -9.01 -6.41 1.38
CA LEU A 68 -9.51 -6.36 0.01
C LEU A 68 -8.36 -5.99 -0.94
N ARG A 69 -8.35 -6.58 -2.14
CA ARG A 69 -7.44 -6.14 -3.21
C ARG A 69 -7.80 -4.71 -3.63
N PRO A 70 -6.82 -3.89 -4.06
CA PRO A 70 -7.10 -2.55 -4.56
C PRO A 70 -8.16 -2.57 -5.67
N GLY A 71 -9.11 -1.64 -5.67
CA GLY A 71 -10.21 -1.59 -6.63
C GLY A 71 -11.45 -2.41 -6.25
N THR A 72 -11.39 -3.22 -5.18
CA THR A 72 -12.48 -4.17 -4.86
C THR A 72 -13.62 -3.53 -4.06
N VAL A 73 -13.35 -2.54 -3.20
CA VAL A 73 -14.32 -2.02 -2.22
C VAL A 73 -15.59 -1.47 -2.89
N THR A 74 -15.44 -0.71 -3.98
CA THR A 74 -16.56 -0.12 -4.73
C THR A 74 -17.47 -1.19 -5.31
N GLY A 75 -16.89 -2.28 -5.85
CA GLY A 75 -17.67 -3.39 -6.40
C GLY A 75 -18.43 -4.23 -5.38
N LEU A 76 -18.06 -4.15 -4.10
CA LEU A 76 -18.69 -4.89 -3.00
C LEU A 76 -19.73 -4.05 -2.25
N PHE A 77 -19.38 -2.80 -1.94
CA PHE A 77 -20.14 -1.96 -1.00
C PHE A 77 -20.71 -0.70 -1.64
N GLY A 78 -20.37 -0.41 -2.91
CA GLY A 78 -20.81 0.82 -3.58
C GLY A 78 -20.15 2.09 -3.03
N VAL A 79 -19.13 1.95 -2.18
CA VAL A 79 -18.40 3.06 -1.56
C VAL A 79 -17.14 3.36 -2.37
N ALA A 80 -16.86 4.64 -2.63
CA ALA A 80 -15.60 5.01 -3.26
C ALA A 80 -14.46 4.80 -2.25
N ALA A 81 -13.34 4.25 -2.70
CA ALA A 81 -12.21 3.97 -1.83
C ALA A 81 -11.60 5.24 -1.21
N ASP A 82 -11.73 6.41 -1.84
CA ASP A 82 -11.28 7.70 -1.30
C ASP A 82 -12.26 8.31 -0.28
N GLU A 83 -13.47 7.77 -0.16
CA GLU A 83 -14.44 8.11 0.89
C GLU A 83 -14.24 7.29 2.16
N VAL A 84 -13.48 6.19 2.09
CA VAL A 84 -13.24 5.32 3.25
C VAL A 84 -12.23 5.97 4.20
N PRO A 85 -12.63 6.35 5.41
CA PRO A 85 -11.74 7.03 6.34
C PRO A 85 -10.76 6.03 6.98
N LEU A 86 -9.57 6.54 7.35
CA LEU A 86 -8.57 5.74 8.05
C LEU A 86 -9.07 5.21 9.40
N ALA A 87 -9.91 6.00 10.10
CA ALA A 87 -10.53 5.62 11.37
C ALA A 87 -11.65 4.56 11.24
N GLY A 88 -12.02 4.22 10.00
CA GLY A 88 -13.05 3.26 9.67
C GLY A 88 -14.45 3.87 9.53
N ALA A 89 -15.16 3.53 8.45
CA ALA A 89 -16.57 3.86 8.25
C ALA A 89 -17.45 2.64 8.57
N PRO A 90 -18.55 2.79 9.33
CA PRO A 90 -19.48 1.70 9.56
C PRO A 90 -20.12 1.25 8.23
N ILE A 91 -20.46 -0.03 8.14
CA ILE A 91 -21.25 -0.56 7.02
C ILE A 91 -22.47 -1.35 7.51
N GLU A 92 -23.61 -1.07 6.90
CA GLU A 92 -24.88 -1.71 7.21
C GLU A 92 -24.97 -3.09 6.53
N VAL A 93 -24.42 -4.09 7.22
CA VAL A 93 -24.36 -5.49 6.75
C VAL A 93 -24.84 -6.50 7.78
N GLY A 94 -25.45 -6.01 8.86
CA GLY A 94 -25.81 -6.81 10.04
C GLY A 94 -24.62 -7.02 10.97
N HIS A 95 -24.84 -7.88 11.96
CA HIS A 95 -23.89 -8.18 13.02
C HIS A 95 -23.23 -9.55 12.79
N LEU A 96 -21.91 -9.58 12.77
CA LEU A 96 -21.11 -10.81 12.63
C LEU A 96 -20.52 -11.18 13.99
N GLY A 97 -21.33 -11.83 14.82
CA GLY A 97 -20.95 -12.27 16.17
C GLY A 97 -20.24 -13.62 16.21
N GLY A 98 -20.01 -14.12 17.43
CA GLY A 98 -19.39 -15.43 17.68
C GLY A 98 -17.88 -15.36 17.92
N SER A 99 -17.21 -16.51 17.86
CA SER A 99 -15.76 -16.66 17.96
C SER A 99 -15.02 -15.96 16.80
N VAL A 100 -13.70 -15.78 16.95
CA VAL A 100 -12.83 -15.22 15.88
C VAL A 100 -13.03 -15.95 14.55
N THR A 101 -13.09 -17.29 14.60
CA THR A 101 -13.26 -18.13 13.41
C THR A 101 -14.62 -17.90 12.75
N GLU A 102 -15.69 -17.79 13.53
CA GLU A 102 -17.04 -17.51 13.02
C GLU A 102 -17.13 -16.11 12.42
N ARG A 103 -16.55 -15.09 13.08
CA ARG A 103 -16.49 -13.72 12.55
C ARG A 103 -15.72 -13.65 11.24
N LEU A 104 -14.57 -14.33 11.16
CA LEU A 104 -13.79 -14.42 9.92
C LEU A 104 -14.60 -15.13 8.81
N ALA A 105 -15.23 -16.26 9.12
CA ALA A 105 -16.07 -16.98 8.17
C ALA A 105 -17.23 -16.11 7.66
N GLY A 106 -17.90 -15.38 8.56
CA GLY A 106 -18.95 -14.42 8.26
C GLY A 106 -18.47 -13.27 7.35
N ALA A 107 -17.30 -12.70 7.65
CA ALA A 107 -16.71 -11.63 6.83
C ALA A 107 -16.42 -12.11 5.40
N LEU A 108 -15.89 -13.32 5.27
CA LEU A 108 -15.61 -13.93 3.97
C LEU A 108 -16.89 -14.26 3.20
N ALA A 109 -17.92 -14.76 3.89
CA ALA A 109 -19.24 -14.97 3.30
C ALA A 109 -19.86 -13.65 2.83
N LEU A 110 -19.73 -12.58 3.60
CA LEU A 110 -20.15 -11.24 3.20
C LEU A 110 -19.46 -10.78 1.91
N VAL A 111 -18.13 -10.92 1.81
CA VAL A 111 -17.40 -10.58 0.59
C VAL A 111 -17.89 -11.41 -0.61
N ARG A 112 -18.14 -12.71 -0.42
CA ARG A 112 -18.68 -13.58 -1.49
C ARG A 112 -20.07 -13.12 -1.95
N THR A 113 -20.98 -12.87 -1.02
CA THR A 113 -22.38 -12.51 -1.33
C THR A 113 -22.53 -11.11 -1.93
N ARG A 114 -21.58 -10.21 -1.64
CA ARG A 114 -21.51 -8.85 -2.19
C ARG A 114 -20.77 -8.76 -3.52
N ALA A 115 -20.07 -9.81 -3.93
CA ALA A 115 -19.32 -9.84 -5.18
C ALA A 115 -20.20 -9.53 -6.39
N GLY A 116 -19.86 -8.45 -7.11
CA GLY A 116 -20.54 -8.08 -8.37
C GLY A 116 -21.86 -7.33 -8.18
N ARG A 117 -22.20 -6.90 -6.97
CA ARG A 117 -23.43 -6.11 -6.74
C ARG A 117 -23.34 -4.68 -7.26
N CYS A 118 -22.13 -4.13 -7.35
CA CYS A 118 -21.91 -2.75 -7.79
C CYS A 118 -21.04 -2.74 -9.05
N ARG A 119 -21.29 -1.75 -9.92
CA ARG A 119 -20.47 -1.54 -11.12
C ARG A 119 -19.06 -1.09 -10.71
N VAL A 120 -18.06 -1.64 -11.39
CA VAL A 120 -16.66 -1.26 -11.24
C VAL A 120 -16.12 -0.78 -12.57
N ASP A 121 -15.13 0.11 -12.55
CA ASP A 121 -14.38 0.44 -13.76
C ASP A 121 -13.50 -0.75 -14.16
N GLU A 122 -13.89 -1.43 -15.23
CA GLU A 122 -13.20 -2.61 -15.77
C GLU A 122 -11.79 -2.31 -16.28
N ARG A 123 -11.44 -1.03 -16.49
CA ARG A 123 -10.09 -0.61 -16.86
C ARG A 123 -9.14 -0.67 -15.67
N MET A 124 -9.65 -0.54 -14.45
CA MET A 124 -8.82 -0.43 -13.25
C MET A 124 -7.95 -1.67 -12.99
N PRO A 125 -8.46 -2.92 -13.09
CA PRO A 125 -7.62 -4.11 -12.98
C PRO A 125 -6.42 -4.12 -13.94
N VAL A 126 -6.60 -3.64 -15.18
CA VAL A 126 -5.53 -3.56 -16.18
C VAL A 126 -4.47 -2.53 -15.78
N VAL A 127 -4.91 -1.35 -15.32
CA VAL A 127 -4.00 -0.29 -14.82
C VAL A 127 -3.21 -0.78 -13.61
N LEU A 128 -3.87 -1.43 -12.64
CA LEU A 128 -3.21 -1.97 -11.45
C LEU A 128 -2.21 -3.08 -11.81
N ALA A 129 -2.58 -3.99 -12.71
CA ALA A 129 -1.67 -5.04 -13.18
C ALA A 129 -0.42 -4.44 -13.83
N ALA A 130 -0.58 -3.40 -14.66
CA ALA A 130 0.55 -2.69 -15.28
C ALA A 130 1.46 -2.00 -14.22
N MET A 131 0.85 -1.34 -13.22
CA MET A 131 1.60 -0.70 -12.13
C MET A 131 2.35 -1.71 -11.24
N HIS A 132 1.76 -2.88 -10.99
CA HIS A 132 2.41 -3.95 -10.22
C HIS A 132 3.51 -4.68 -11.00
N ALA A 133 3.31 -4.90 -12.30
CA ALA A 133 4.31 -5.56 -13.14
C ALA A 133 5.57 -4.70 -13.32
N ARG A 134 5.41 -3.37 -13.39
CA ARG A 134 6.52 -2.42 -13.52
C ARG A 134 6.30 -1.20 -12.61
N PRO A 135 6.51 -1.31 -11.28
CA PRO A 135 6.38 -0.21 -10.33
C PRO A 135 7.40 0.90 -10.58
N GLY A 136 7.27 1.70 -11.64
CA GLY A 136 8.46 2.26 -12.28
C GLY A 136 8.12 2.95 -13.57
N ALA A 137 7.42 2.19 -14.42
CA ALA A 137 7.02 2.64 -15.73
C ALA A 137 5.99 3.76 -15.63
N PRO A 138 5.98 4.69 -16.59
CA PRO A 138 4.84 5.56 -16.81
C PRO A 138 3.56 4.71 -16.89
N ALA A 139 2.59 5.01 -16.03
CA ALA A 139 1.33 4.27 -15.97
C ALA A 139 0.46 4.44 -17.24
N CYS A 140 0.83 5.38 -18.12
CA CYS A 140 0.15 5.67 -19.36
C CYS A 140 1.12 5.46 -20.53
N ARG A 141 0.85 4.48 -21.40
CA ARG A 141 1.34 4.52 -22.79
C ARG A 141 0.41 5.43 -23.61
N PRO A 142 0.90 6.10 -24.67
CA PRO A 142 0.12 7.08 -25.43
C PRO A 142 -1.07 6.39 -26.13
N GLY A 143 -2.27 6.97 -25.98
CA GLY A 143 -3.49 6.44 -26.59
C GLY A 143 -4.77 6.77 -25.82
N ARG A 144 -5.17 8.04 -25.80
CA ARG A 144 -6.55 8.52 -25.55
C ARG A 144 -7.24 8.25 -24.20
N VAL A 145 -6.53 8.23 -23.06
CA VAL A 145 -7.23 8.40 -21.76
C VAL A 145 -6.93 9.77 -21.17
N VAL A 146 -7.98 10.59 -21.03
CA VAL A 146 -7.90 11.93 -20.43
C VAL A 146 -7.35 11.78 -19.01
N ARG A 147 -6.15 12.32 -18.78
CA ARG A 147 -5.38 12.21 -17.54
C ARG A 147 -6.19 12.57 -16.27
N ALA A 148 -7.05 13.59 -16.37
CA ALA A 148 -7.90 14.04 -15.27
C ALA A 148 -8.98 13.00 -14.91
N ALA A 149 -9.71 12.50 -15.92
CA ALA A 149 -10.72 11.46 -15.75
C ALA A 149 -10.12 10.16 -15.17
N THR A 150 -8.91 9.81 -15.61
CA THR A 150 -8.18 8.64 -15.09
C THR A 150 -7.77 8.82 -13.64
N THR A 151 -7.36 10.04 -13.24
CA THR A 151 -6.92 10.31 -11.86
C THR A 151 -8.09 10.27 -10.88
N ALA A 152 -9.23 10.85 -11.26
CA ALA A 152 -10.46 10.80 -10.45
C ALA A 152 -10.98 9.37 -10.33
N ALA A 153 -11.11 8.64 -11.44
CA ALA A 153 -11.53 7.23 -11.43
C ALA A 153 -10.59 6.34 -10.61
N PHE A 154 -9.28 6.61 -10.65
CA PHE A 154 -8.29 5.91 -9.83
C PHE A 154 -8.45 6.24 -8.34
N GLY A 155 -8.72 7.51 -7.99
CA GLY A 155 -9.06 7.92 -6.63
C GLY A 155 -10.28 7.17 -6.10
N VAL A 156 -11.37 7.15 -6.87
CA VAL A 156 -12.60 6.44 -6.52
C VAL A 156 -12.37 4.94 -6.34
N ALA A 157 -11.61 4.29 -7.22
CA ALA A 157 -11.43 2.85 -7.15
C ALA A 157 -10.42 2.41 -6.06
N ILE A 158 -9.34 3.18 -5.87
CA ILE A 158 -8.17 2.76 -5.09
C ILE A 158 -8.05 3.52 -3.77
N GLY A 159 -8.60 4.73 -3.71
CA GLY A 159 -8.58 5.65 -2.57
C GLY A 159 -7.25 6.40 -2.42
N LEU A 160 -6.32 6.17 -3.34
CA LEU A 160 -5.02 6.83 -3.41
C LEU A 160 -4.86 7.51 -4.76
N ARG A 161 -4.04 8.55 -4.82
CA ARG A 161 -3.56 9.06 -6.11
C ARG A 161 -2.57 8.05 -6.74
N PRO A 162 -2.50 7.94 -8.08
CA PRO A 162 -1.59 7.02 -8.76
C PRO A 162 -0.13 7.06 -8.27
N LYS A 163 0.40 8.27 -8.05
CA LYS A 163 1.77 8.46 -7.54
C LYS A 163 1.95 7.91 -6.12
N SER A 164 0.97 8.13 -5.24
CA SER A 164 1.00 7.60 -3.87
C SER A 164 0.88 6.08 -3.87
N TYR A 165 -0.02 5.53 -4.71
CA TYR A 165 -0.17 4.10 -4.88
C TYR A 165 1.14 3.43 -5.31
N VAL A 166 1.78 3.91 -6.38
CA VAL A 166 3.06 3.34 -6.86
C VAL A 166 4.15 3.43 -5.79
N ARG A 167 4.20 4.52 -5.00
CA ARG A 167 5.16 4.62 -3.87
C ARG A 167 4.95 3.51 -2.84
N VAL A 168 3.70 3.26 -2.46
CA VAL A 168 3.35 2.21 -1.51
C VAL A 168 3.66 0.83 -2.09
N VAL A 169 3.29 0.57 -3.35
CA VAL A 169 3.61 -0.70 -4.03
C VAL A 169 5.12 -0.94 -4.08
N ARG A 170 5.92 0.07 -4.45
CA ARG A 170 7.38 -0.03 -4.45
C ARG A 170 7.94 -0.39 -3.07
N LEU A 171 7.44 0.25 -2.01
CA LEU A 171 7.83 -0.06 -0.64
C LEU A 171 7.57 -1.54 -0.31
N HIS A 172 6.37 -2.04 -0.61
CA HIS A 172 6.03 -3.45 -0.38
C HIS A 172 6.89 -4.41 -1.19
N HIS A 173 7.17 -4.10 -2.46
CA HIS A 173 8.07 -4.91 -3.28
C HIS A 173 9.50 -4.93 -2.73
N ALA A 174 10.01 -3.78 -2.29
CA ALA A 174 11.34 -3.67 -1.70
C ALA A 174 11.45 -4.50 -0.41
N LEU A 175 10.44 -4.43 0.46
CA LEU A 175 10.39 -5.23 1.68
C LEU A 175 10.27 -6.74 1.41
N ALA A 176 9.43 -7.13 0.45
CA ALA A 176 9.32 -8.53 0.04
C ALA A 176 10.65 -9.08 -0.49
N ALA A 177 11.37 -8.30 -1.31
CA ALA A 177 12.71 -8.64 -1.78
C ALA A 177 13.70 -8.76 -0.62
N ALA A 178 13.63 -7.84 0.35
CA ALA A 178 14.47 -7.86 1.55
C ALA A 178 14.29 -9.13 2.37
N HIS A 179 13.04 -9.53 2.61
CA HIS A 179 12.72 -10.74 3.37
C HIS A 179 13.11 -12.02 2.63
N ALA A 180 13.09 -12.00 1.29
CA ALA A 180 13.44 -13.18 0.48
C ALA A 180 14.97 -13.39 0.33
N ALA A 181 15.78 -12.33 0.46
CA ALA A 181 17.21 -12.41 0.20
C ALA A 181 17.99 -13.33 1.18
N PRO A 182 17.76 -13.30 2.50
CA PRO A 182 18.44 -14.19 3.44
C PRO A 182 18.23 -15.68 3.14
N ALA A 183 17.02 -16.07 2.72
CA ALA A 183 16.70 -17.46 2.36
C ALA A 183 17.50 -17.96 1.14
N LYS A 184 18.04 -17.05 0.33
CA LYS A 184 18.88 -17.34 -0.84
C LYS A 184 20.37 -17.19 -0.56
N GLY A 185 20.76 -16.79 0.65
CA GLY A 185 22.14 -16.40 0.96
C GLY A 185 22.58 -15.11 0.25
N GLU A 186 21.64 -14.36 -0.33
CA GLU A 186 21.90 -13.13 -1.08
C GLU A 186 21.74 -11.90 -0.17
N ARG A 187 22.41 -10.80 -0.52
CA ARG A 187 22.04 -9.49 0.01
C ARG A 187 20.88 -8.93 -0.80
N PRO A 188 19.92 -8.23 -0.19
CA PRO A 188 18.87 -7.56 -0.94
C PRO A 188 19.49 -6.63 -1.98
N ASP A 189 19.23 -6.87 -3.27
CA ASP A 189 19.64 -5.96 -4.32
C ASP A 189 18.69 -4.76 -4.35
N TRP A 190 19.02 -3.76 -3.54
CA TRP A 190 18.30 -2.50 -3.52
C TRP A 190 18.39 -1.76 -4.84
N ALA A 191 19.44 -1.98 -5.66
CA ALA A 191 19.54 -1.39 -6.99
C ALA A 191 18.56 -2.04 -7.97
N ALA A 192 18.25 -3.33 -7.86
CA ALA A 192 17.14 -3.94 -8.60
C ALA A 192 15.77 -3.39 -8.18
N SER A 193 15.63 -2.91 -6.93
CA SER A 193 14.45 -2.17 -6.49
C SER A 193 14.43 -0.71 -6.98
N ARG A 194 15.57 -0.18 -7.45
CA ARG A 194 15.64 1.09 -8.19
C ARG A 194 15.11 0.84 -9.59
N PHE A 195 13.83 1.12 -9.78
CA PHE A 195 13.26 1.07 -11.11
C PHE A 195 13.96 2.12 -11.97
N PRO A 196 14.58 1.72 -13.10
CA PRO A 196 15.24 2.67 -13.98
C PRO A 196 14.20 3.71 -14.39
N LEU A 197 14.53 4.98 -14.16
CA LEU A 197 13.85 6.06 -14.86
C LEU A 197 13.92 5.69 -16.34
N HIS A 198 12.77 5.59 -17.00
CA HIS A 198 12.73 5.31 -18.44
C HIS A 198 13.69 6.32 -19.11
N PRO A 199 14.57 5.94 -20.05
CA PRO A 199 15.49 6.89 -20.68
C PRO A 199 14.74 8.07 -21.32
N GLU A 200 13.48 7.86 -21.72
CA GLU A 200 12.56 8.88 -22.24
C GLU A 200 11.89 9.75 -21.16
N SER A 201 12.22 9.57 -19.87
CA SER A 201 11.74 10.41 -18.75
C SER A 201 12.75 11.48 -18.32
N ARG A 202 13.86 11.61 -19.05
CA ARG A 202 14.70 12.80 -18.99
C ARG A 202 14.08 13.84 -19.93
N PRO A 203 13.61 14.99 -19.42
CA PRO A 203 13.17 16.05 -20.32
C PRO A 203 14.36 16.44 -21.21
N PRO A 204 14.16 16.55 -22.54
CA PRO A 204 15.22 17.02 -23.42
C PRO A 204 15.68 18.40 -22.93
N ALA A 205 17.00 18.58 -22.78
CA ALA A 205 17.61 19.79 -22.24
C ALA A 205 17.40 21.06 -23.11
N SER A 206 16.54 20.99 -24.13
CA SER A 206 16.28 22.09 -25.03
C SER A 206 14.78 22.21 -25.35
N ARG A 207 14.29 23.45 -25.26
CA ARG A 207 13.03 23.99 -25.82
C ARG A 207 11.79 24.00 -24.91
N LEU A 208 11.77 24.97 -23.99
CA LEU A 208 10.60 25.82 -23.81
C LEU A 208 10.48 26.76 -25.03
N ARG A 209 9.92 26.28 -26.14
CA ARG A 209 9.31 27.18 -27.14
C ARG A 209 7.81 26.88 -27.16
N ARG A 210 7.01 27.84 -26.72
CA ARG A 210 5.57 27.86 -26.99
C ARG A 210 5.38 27.83 -28.51
N ARG A 211 4.85 26.74 -29.05
CA ARG A 211 4.10 26.79 -30.30
C ARG A 211 2.61 26.74 -29.98
N GLY A 212 1.86 27.50 -30.77
CA GLY A 212 0.46 27.82 -30.56
C GLY A 212 -0.48 26.61 -30.54
N ALA A 213 -1.71 26.93 -30.17
CA ALA A 213 -2.88 26.10 -30.00
C ALA A 213 -2.93 24.81 -30.83
N GLY A 214 -3.19 23.69 -30.14
CA GLY A 214 -4.13 22.71 -30.68
C GLY A 214 -3.69 21.27 -30.82
N GLU A 215 -2.54 20.82 -30.31
CA GLU A 215 -2.29 19.37 -30.20
C GLU A 215 -1.14 19.07 -29.22
N PHE A 216 -1.41 18.26 -28.20
CA PHE A 216 -0.41 17.80 -27.24
C PHE A 216 -0.09 16.34 -27.54
N ASP A 217 0.99 16.09 -28.28
CA ASP A 217 1.67 14.79 -28.28
C ASP A 217 2.57 14.72 -27.03
N GLY A 218 1.91 14.56 -25.88
CA GLY A 218 2.56 14.49 -24.58
C GLY A 218 2.88 13.06 -24.20
N VAL A 219 4.18 12.69 -24.22
CA VAL A 219 4.67 11.55 -23.44
C VAL A 219 4.24 11.78 -21.99
N CYS A 220 3.50 10.83 -21.43
CA CYS A 220 3.03 10.90 -20.05
C CYS A 220 4.17 10.66 -19.07
N GLU A 221 5.07 11.62 -18.93
CA GLU A 221 6.00 11.62 -17.81
C GLU A 221 5.22 11.85 -16.50
N LEU A 222 5.17 10.81 -15.66
CA LEU A 222 4.86 10.98 -14.24
C LEU A 222 6.05 11.68 -13.56
N GLY A 223 6.22 12.98 -13.84
CA GLY A 223 7.24 13.89 -13.34
C GLY A 223 8.39 13.28 -12.51
N GLY A 224 9.51 13.02 -13.19
CA GLY A 224 10.79 12.61 -12.61
C GLY A 224 11.52 13.75 -11.88
N GLY A 225 10.88 14.36 -10.88
CA GLY A 225 11.60 15.18 -9.88
C GLY A 225 12.50 14.33 -8.97
N PRO A 226 13.20 14.90 -7.97
CA PRO A 226 14.26 14.24 -7.18
C PRO A 226 13.70 13.18 -6.21
N VAL A 227 13.04 12.16 -6.74
CA VAL A 227 12.37 11.07 -6.03
C VAL A 227 13.35 9.94 -5.71
N GLN A 228 14.42 9.82 -6.51
CA GLN A 228 15.46 8.79 -6.35
C GLN A 228 16.23 8.90 -5.01
N PRO A 229 16.69 10.09 -4.55
CA PRO A 229 17.45 10.19 -3.31
C PRO A 229 16.63 9.87 -2.05
N ALA A 230 15.31 10.05 -2.09
CA ALA A 230 14.44 9.74 -0.95
C ALA A 230 14.16 8.23 -0.87
N PHE A 231 13.94 7.58 -2.02
CA PHE A 231 13.74 6.13 -2.10
C PHE A 231 15.01 5.36 -1.76
N ASP A 232 16.17 5.79 -2.28
CA ASP A 232 17.47 5.18 -1.98
C ASP A 232 17.79 5.21 -0.48
N ARG A 233 17.35 6.26 0.23
CA ARG A 233 17.48 6.36 1.68
C ARG A 233 16.50 5.48 2.44
N CYS A 234 15.26 5.31 1.96
CA CYS A 234 14.32 4.35 2.53
C CYS A 234 14.81 2.92 2.35
N ALA A 235 15.38 2.58 1.19
CA ALA A 235 15.99 1.28 0.93
C ALA A 235 17.22 1.04 1.82
N ALA A 236 18.06 2.06 2.04
CA ALA A 236 19.15 1.99 3.01
C ALA A 236 18.64 1.71 4.43
N LEU A 237 17.59 2.42 4.87
CA LEU A 237 16.96 2.21 6.18
C LEU A 237 16.44 0.79 6.36
N ILE A 238 15.68 0.28 5.38
CA ILE A 238 15.16 -1.10 5.40
C ILE A 238 16.32 -2.09 5.37
N GLY A 239 17.38 -1.82 4.61
CA GLY A 239 18.60 -2.61 4.60
C GLY A 239 19.23 -2.76 5.98
N VAL A 240 19.21 -1.72 6.81
CA VAL A 240 19.72 -1.82 8.17
C VAL A 240 18.74 -2.57 9.09
N VAL A 241 17.43 -2.36 8.98
CA VAL A 241 16.43 -3.10 9.79
C VAL A 241 16.56 -4.62 9.57
N VAL A 242 16.74 -5.03 8.31
CA VAL A 242 16.73 -6.44 7.88
C VAL A 242 18.12 -7.09 7.95
N ASP A 243 19.20 -6.35 8.27
CA ASP A 243 20.54 -6.92 8.40
C ASP A 243 20.71 -7.70 9.71
N HIS A 244 20.09 -8.88 9.78
CA HIS A 244 20.10 -9.78 10.92
C HIS A 244 21.51 -10.23 11.38
N ARG A 245 22.56 -9.93 10.60
CA ARG A 245 23.96 -10.30 10.90
C ARG A 245 24.73 -9.22 11.65
N ALA A 246 24.22 -7.99 11.71
CA ALA A 246 24.81 -6.93 12.53
C ALA A 246 24.42 -7.12 14.00
N GLU A 247 25.38 -6.91 14.92
CA GLU A 247 25.12 -6.80 16.35
C GLU A 247 24.00 -5.77 16.62
N PRO A 248 23.07 -6.01 17.57
CA PRO A 248 21.92 -5.14 17.81
C PRO A 248 22.30 -3.66 18.03
N ALA A 249 23.40 -3.39 18.74
CA ALA A 249 23.92 -2.04 18.98
C ALA A 249 24.38 -1.35 17.69
N ASP A 250 25.15 -2.04 16.86
CA ASP A 250 25.62 -1.53 15.55
C ASP A 250 24.47 -1.30 14.59
N ARG A 251 23.44 -2.17 14.64
CA ARG A 251 22.23 -2.02 13.83
C ARG A 251 21.44 -0.79 14.27
N ALA A 252 21.26 -0.59 15.57
CA ALA A 252 20.57 0.57 16.12
C ALA A 252 21.26 1.89 15.75
N ASP A 253 22.59 1.95 15.84
CA ASP A 253 23.35 3.17 15.49
C ASP A 253 23.33 3.48 14.00
N ARG A 254 23.43 2.46 13.14
CA ARG A 254 23.24 2.63 11.70
C ARG A 254 21.82 3.11 11.36
N LEU A 255 20.80 2.55 12.02
CA LEU A 255 19.40 2.99 11.83
C LEU A 255 19.21 4.45 12.23
N ARG A 256 19.69 4.85 13.41
CA ARG A 256 19.66 6.25 13.87
C ARG A 256 20.40 7.19 12.92
N GLY A 257 21.52 6.74 12.35
CA GLY A 257 22.29 7.49 11.36
C GLY A 257 21.51 7.76 10.08
N GLU A 258 20.85 6.74 9.52
CA GLU A 258 20.04 6.88 8.32
C GLU A 258 18.71 7.61 8.58
N LEU A 259 18.10 7.44 9.76
CA LEU A 259 16.88 8.15 10.17
C LEU A 259 17.10 9.65 10.23
N ARG A 260 18.23 10.09 10.82
CA ARG A 260 18.64 11.50 10.84
C ARG A 260 18.82 12.07 9.43
N ARG A 261 19.39 11.29 8.49
CA ARG A 261 19.53 11.68 7.08
C ARG A 261 18.19 11.72 6.33
N ALA A 262 17.22 10.90 6.73
CA ALA A 262 15.89 10.85 6.13
C ALA A 262 14.94 11.94 6.66
N GLN A 263 15.07 12.35 7.93
CA GLN A 263 14.31 13.45 8.55
C GLN A 263 14.44 14.77 7.78
N VAL A 264 15.57 15.00 7.11
CA VAL A 264 15.82 16.20 6.29
C VAL A 264 14.90 16.31 5.06
N ASN A 265 14.18 15.24 4.66
CA ASN A 265 13.46 15.17 3.37
C ASN A 265 11.97 14.77 3.45
N GLY A 266 11.32 14.87 4.62
CA GLY A 266 9.85 15.00 4.70
C GLY A 266 8.99 13.73 4.63
N TYR A 267 9.36 12.64 5.31
CA TYR A 267 8.49 11.44 5.47
C TYR A 267 8.18 11.09 6.94
N PRO A 268 7.36 11.88 7.66
CA PRO A 268 7.16 11.73 9.11
C PRO A 268 6.61 10.37 9.53
N SER A 269 5.70 9.78 8.75
CA SER A 269 5.05 8.51 9.07
C SER A 269 5.99 7.30 8.92
N LEU A 270 6.84 7.29 7.89
CA LEU A 270 7.85 6.24 7.70
C LEU A 270 8.91 6.30 8.81
N ILE A 271 9.32 7.51 9.18
CA ILE A 271 10.28 7.76 10.26
C ILE A 271 9.74 7.27 11.61
N LEU A 272 8.47 7.54 11.92
CA LEU A 272 7.84 7.05 13.16
C LEU A 272 7.76 5.52 13.20
N GLN A 273 7.48 4.87 12.08
CA GLN A 273 7.42 3.41 12.02
C GLN A 273 8.81 2.77 12.16
N LEU A 274 9.81 3.34 11.49
CA LEU A 274 11.20 2.90 11.63
C LEU A 274 11.76 3.16 13.04
N ASN A 275 11.37 4.25 13.70
CA ASN A 275 11.73 4.48 15.11
C ASN A 275 11.17 3.39 16.03
N SER A 276 9.92 2.95 15.85
CA SER A 276 9.39 1.83 16.65
C SER A 276 10.10 0.50 16.39
N GLU A 277 10.53 0.25 15.15
CA GLU A 277 11.33 -0.95 14.85
C GLU A 277 12.73 -0.84 15.46
N VAL A 278 13.34 0.35 15.48
CA VAL A 278 14.59 0.62 16.23
C VAL A 278 14.41 0.33 17.71
N ASP A 279 13.33 0.83 18.32
CA ASP A 279 13.06 0.62 19.74
C ASP A 279 12.87 -0.88 20.05
N THR A 280 12.25 -1.62 19.13
CA THR A 280 12.07 -3.08 19.24
C THR A 280 13.41 -3.83 19.13
N VAL A 281 14.27 -3.44 18.18
CA VAL A 281 15.61 -4.02 17.98
C VAL A 281 16.56 -3.70 19.14
N VAL A 282 16.43 -2.52 19.76
CA VAL A 282 17.25 -2.11 20.91
C VAL A 282 16.80 -2.84 22.19
N ALA A 283 15.53 -3.22 22.29
CA ALA A 283 14.98 -3.94 23.44
C ALA A 283 15.23 -5.46 23.39
N SER A 284 15.61 -6.01 22.24
CA SER A 284 15.92 -7.44 22.01
C SER A 284 17.42 -7.72 22.07
#